data_AF-A0A9D3PZB2-F1
#
_entry.id   AF-A0A9D3PZB2-F1
#
_cell.length_a   1.000
_cell.length_b   1.000
_cell.length_c   1.000
_cell.angle_alpha   90.00
_cell.angle_beta   90.00
_cell.angle_gamma   90.00
#
_symmetry.space_group_name_H-M   'P 1'
#
loop_
_entity.id
_entity.type
_entity.pdbx_description
1 polymer ?
#
loop_
_entity_poly.entity_id
_entity_poly.type
_entity_poly.pdbx_seq_one_letter_code
_entity_poly.pdbx_strand_id
1 'polypeptide(L)'
;MKAYKSMEAYNFFVSGWVHDLGTKVLHNDCRLVFARVNRSQRSGETPLKTWIIAKQDGEVIAAHCNCMAGLSESCSHVGAILFSIEAGVKMRDTASCTTEKCKWLMPSHVKKISAAPVALIDFSSAKSKKQKLEDAIAGRSTEQPKLQMHT
;
A
#
# COMPACT_ATOMS: atom_id res chain seq x y z
N MET A 1 4.22 -11.55 -25.45
CA MET A 1 3.11 -11.30 -26.41
C MET A 1 3.70 -11.07 -27.82
N LYS A 2 3.30 -11.85 -28.83
CA LYS A 2 3.87 -11.77 -30.19
C LYS A 2 3.51 -10.47 -30.93
N ALA A 3 2.41 -9.83 -30.59
CA ALA A 3 1.90 -8.60 -31.22
C ALA A 3 2.26 -7.29 -30.48
N TYR A 4 3.22 -7.31 -29.55
CA TYR A 4 3.46 -6.15 -28.66
C TYR A 4 3.88 -4.86 -29.38
N LYS A 5 4.52 -4.97 -30.56
CA LYS A 5 5.01 -3.81 -31.33
C LYS A 5 3.93 -3.12 -32.17
N SER A 6 2.86 -3.83 -32.53
CA SER A 6 1.83 -3.32 -33.46
C SER A 6 0.54 -2.91 -32.76
N MET A 7 0.51 -2.94 -31.43
CA MET A 7 -0.71 -2.81 -30.65
C MET A 7 -0.76 -1.47 -29.91
N GLU A 8 -1.88 -0.77 -29.99
CA GLU A 8 -2.13 0.52 -29.30
C GLU A 8 -2.42 0.37 -27.79
N ALA A 9 -2.18 -0.82 -27.23
CA ALA A 9 -2.50 -1.13 -25.84
C ALA A 9 -1.89 -0.17 -24.83
N TYR A 10 -0.64 0.24 -25.06
CA TYR A 10 0.02 1.19 -24.18
C TYR A 10 -0.67 2.56 -24.21
N ASN A 11 -1.13 3.01 -25.39
CA ASN A 11 -1.89 4.26 -25.51
C ASN A 11 -3.21 4.17 -24.75
N PHE A 12 -3.94 3.05 -24.85
CA PHE A 12 -5.21 2.88 -24.11
C PHE A 12 -4.98 2.90 -22.60
N PHE A 13 -3.88 2.28 -22.13
CA PHE A 13 -3.48 2.34 -20.73
C PHE A 13 -3.17 3.78 -20.29
N VAL A 14 -2.28 4.49 -21.00
CA VAL A 14 -1.86 5.86 -20.65
C VAL A 14 -3.01 6.86 -20.77
N SER A 15 -3.93 6.67 -21.72
CA SER A 15 -5.13 7.50 -21.87
C SER A 15 -6.21 7.22 -20.81
N GLY A 16 -5.97 6.30 -19.87
CA GLY A 16 -6.91 6.01 -18.78
C GLY A 16 -8.20 5.33 -19.24
N TRP A 17 -8.14 4.54 -20.31
CA TRP A 17 -9.32 3.90 -20.90
C TRP A 17 -9.71 2.56 -20.26
N VAL A 18 -8.94 2.11 -19.28
CA VAL A 18 -9.22 0.90 -18.50
C VAL A 18 -10.02 1.30 -17.26
N HIS A 19 -11.21 0.72 -17.14
CA HIS A 19 -12.18 1.00 -16.09
C HIS A 19 -12.59 -0.30 -15.38
N ASP A 20 -13.13 -0.19 -14.17
CA ASP A 20 -13.70 -1.31 -13.39
C ASP A 20 -12.76 -2.53 -13.26
N LEU A 21 -11.46 -2.29 -13.07
CA LEU A 21 -10.47 -3.35 -12.91
C LEU A 21 -10.71 -4.08 -11.59
N GLY A 22 -11.06 -5.36 -11.67
CA GLY A 22 -11.33 -6.24 -10.53
C GLY A 22 -10.67 -7.59 -10.69
N THR A 23 -10.55 -8.32 -9.57
CA THR A 23 -9.99 -9.67 -9.57
C THR A 23 -10.84 -10.64 -8.75
N LYS A 24 -10.86 -11.90 -9.16
CA LYS A 24 -11.51 -13.01 -8.47
C LYS A 24 -10.56 -14.21 -8.46
N VAL A 25 -10.41 -14.84 -7.31
CA VAL A 25 -9.64 -16.09 -7.17
C VAL A 25 -10.45 -17.25 -7.76
N LEU A 26 -9.80 -18.08 -8.56
CA LEU A 26 -10.32 -19.31 -9.15
C LEU A 26 -9.69 -20.54 -8.48
N HIS A 27 -10.12 -21.74 -8.88
CA HIS A 27 -9.44 -22.98 -8.48
C HIS A 27 -8.01 -23.05 -9.05
N ASN A 28 -7.14 -23.83 -8.41
CA ASN A 28 -5.74 -24.06 -8.79
C ASN A 28 -4.86 -22.80 -8.78
N ASP A 29 -5.03 -21.93 -7.78
CA ASP A 29 -4.25 -20.68 -7.59
C ASP A 29 -4.26 -19.73 -8.79
N CYS A 30 -5.25 -19.87 -9.67
CA CYS A 30 -5.48 -18.99 -10.80
C CYS A 30 -6.30 -17.78 -10.36
N ARG A 31 -6.07 -16.65 -11.02
CA ARG A 31 -6.81 -15.40 -10.81
C ARG A 31 -7.47 -14.98 -12.11
N LEU A 32 -8.77 -14.73 -12.03
CA LEU A 32 -9.51 -13.98 -13.03
C LEU A 32 -9.30 -12.49 -12.76
N VAL A 33 -8.88 -11.75 -13.77
CA VAL A 33 -8.89 -10.29 -13.80
C VAL A 33 -9.90 -9.88 -14.85
N PHE A 34 -10.80 -8.97 -14.51
CA PHE A 34 -11.79 -8.44 -15.43
C PHE A 34 -11.75 -6.92 -15.39
N ALA A 35 -12.01 -6.29 -16.53
CA ALA A 35 -12.11 -4.85 -16.64
C ALA A 35 -12.95 -4.46 -17.85
N ARG A 36 -13.23 -3.17 -17.96
CA ARG A 36 -13.89 -2.55 -19.10
C ARG A 36 -12.92 -1.63 -19.82
N VAL A 37 -12.86 -1.68 -21.15
CA VAL A 37 -11.93 -0.85 -21.92
C VAL A 37 -12.66 -0.08 -23.02
N ASN A 38 -12.41 1.23 -23.12
CA ASN A 38 -13.02 2.04 -24.18
C ASN A 38 -12.58 1.58 -25.57
N ARG A 39 -13.48 1.81 -26.55
CA ARG A 39 -13.24 1.49 -27.95
C ARG A 39 -12.48 2.64 -28.60
N SER A 40 -11.41 2.36 -29.36
CA SER A 40 -10.69 3.41 -30.10
C SER A 40 -11.52 4.07 -31.20
N GLN A 41 -12.38 3.30 -31.87
CA GLN A 41 -13.14 3.80 -33.03
C GLN A 41 -14.46 4.49 -32.65
N ARG A 42 -14.99 4.24 -31.44
CA ARG A 42 -16.29 4.74 -30.98
C ARG A 42 -16.28 4.99 -29.48
N SER A 43 -15.66 6.10 -29.08
CA SER A 43 -15.47 6.49 -27.68
C SER A 43 -16.78 6.75 -26.91
N GLY A 44 -17.90 6.97 -27.61
CA GLY A 44 -19.23 7.14 -27.00
C GLY A 44 -20.02 5.84 -26.76
N GLU A 45 -19.52 4.70 -27.24
CA GLU A 45 -20.19 3.40 -27.04
C GLU A 45 -19.81 2.76 -25.70
N THR A 46 -20.63 1.79 -25.27
CA THR A 46 -20.35 1.03 -24.04
C THR A 46 -18.95 0.38 -24.09
N PRO A 47 -18.13 0.58 -23.05
CA PRO A 47 -16.82 -0.03 -22.92
C PRO A 47 -16.88 -1.56 -23.04
N LEU A 48 -15.87 -2.12 -23.71
CA LEU A 48 -15.74 -3.54 -24.00
C LEU A 48 -15.40 -4.33 -22.75
N LYS A 49 -16.04 -5.49 -22.58
CA LYS A 49 -15.77 -6.40 -21.47
C LYS A 49 -14.57 -7.26 -21.83
N THR A 50 -13.55 -7.21 -20.98
CA THR A 50 -12.31 -7.96 -21.20
C THR A 50 -11.95 -8.67 -19.91
N TRP A 51 -11.47 -9.91 -20.04
CA TRP A 51 -11.00 -10.70 -18.92
C TRP A 51 -9.70 -11.42 -19.26
N ILE A 52 -8.93 -11.71 -18.22
CA ILE A 52 -7.64 -12.38 -18.27
C ILE A 52 -7.61 -13.40 -17.13
N ILE A 53 -7.16 -14.62 -17.42
CA ILE A 53 -6.85 -15.63 -16.41
C ILE A 53 -5.33 -15.74 -16.33
N ALA A 54 -4.78 -15.52 -15.15
CA ALA A 54 -3.35 -15.63 -14.90
C ALA A 54 -3.08 -16.43 -13.62
N LYS A 55 -1.92 -17.10 -13.57
CA LYS A 55 -1.39 -17.72 -12.37
C LYS A 55 -0.76 -16.68 -11.45
N GLN A 56 -0.48 -17.08 -10.22
CA GLN A 56 0.15 -16.22 -9.22
C GLN A 56 1.60 -15.79 -9.58
N ASP A 57 2.29 -16.58 -10.40
CA ASP A 57 3.63 -16.28 -10.92
C ASP A 57 3.63 -15.24 -12.07
N GLY A 58 2.44 -14.82 -12.53
CA GLY A 58 2.28 -13.87 -13.63
C GLY A 58 2.11 -14.52 -15.01
N GLU A 59 2.10 -15.86 -15.12
CA GLU A 59 1.80 -16.55 -16.36
C GLU A 59 0.34 -16.32 -16.78
N VAL A 60 0.13 -15.75 -17.96
CA VAL A 60 -1.21 -15.56 -18.54
C VAL A 60 -1.64 -16.85 -19.23
N ILE A 61 -2.69 -17.49 -18.72
CA ILE A 61 -3.26 -18.73 -19.26
C ILE A 61 -4.17 -18.43 -20.45
N ALA A 62 -5.07 -17.46 -20.29
CA ALA A 62 -6.05 -17.11 -21.30
C ALA A 62 -6.47 -15.64 -21.16
N ALA A 63 -6.88 -15.03 -22.26
CA ALA A 63 -7.45 -13.69 -22.25
C ALA A 63 -8.49 -13.56 -23.36
N HIS A 64 -9.52 -12.77 -23.11
CA HIS A 64 -10.57 -12.55 -24.09
C HIS A 64 -11.16 -11.14 -23.95
N CYS A 65 -11.44 -10.54 -25.10
CA CYS A 65 -12.14 -9.28 -25.22
C CYS A 65 -13.30 -9.48 -26.19
N ASN A 66 -14.46 -8.89 -25.91
CA ASN A 66 -15.61 -8.95 -26.83
C ASN A 66 -15.51 -7.98 -28.02
N CYS A 67 -14.31 -7.52 -28.39
CA CYS A 67 -14.11 -6.73 -29.60
C CYS A 67 -13.97 -7.64 -30.83
N MET A 68 -14.18 -7.09 -32.03
CA MET A 68 -14.06 -7.84 -33.28
C MET A 68 -12.68 -8.52 -33.45
N ALA A 69 -11.61 -7.86 -32.99
CA ALA A 69 -10.26 -8.42 -33.00
C ALA A 69 -10.01 -9.44 -31.88
N GLY A 70 -10.85 -9.45 -30.84
CA GLY A 70 -10.73 -10.29 -29.65
C GLY A 70 -10.97 -11.76 -29.90
N LEU A 71 -11.48 -12.12 -31.09
CA LEU A 71 -11.56 -13.50 -31.59
C LEU A 71 -10.18 -14.16 -31.75
N SER A 72 -9.11 -13.37 -31.83
CA SER A 72 -7.72 -13.85 -31.86
C SER A 72 -7.05 -13.90 -30.48
N GLU A 73 -7.81 -13.63 -29.40
CA GLU A 73 -7.33 -13.54 -28.00
C GLU A 73 -6.25 -12.47 -27.74
N SER A 74 -5.82 -11.76 -28.78
CA SER A 74 -4.76 -10.75 -28.76
C SER A 74 -5.26 -9.43 -29.36
N CYS A 75 -5.76 -8.53 -28.53
CA CYS A 75 -6.18 -7.19 -28.95
C CYS A 75 -5.67 -6.10 -28.00
N SER A 76 -5.70 -4.83 -28.46
CA SER A 76 -5.23 -3.68 -27.67
C SER A 76 -5.89 -3.56 -26.30
N HIS A 77 -7.15 -3.98 -26.17
CA HIS A 77 -7.86 -3.96 -24.88
C HIS A 77 -7.28 -4.96 -23.88
N VAL A 78 -6.91 -6.17 -24.33
CA VAL A 78 -6.23 -7.17 -23.48
C VAL A 78 -4.87 -6.64 -23.05
N GLY A 79 -4.11 -6.08 -23.99
CA GLY A 79 -2.81 -5.47 -23.68
C GLY A 79 -2.91 -4.31 -22.68
N ALA A 80 -3.92 -3.47 -22.79
CA ALA A 80 -4.11 -2.32 -21.90
C ALA A 80 -4.32 -2.76 -20.44
N ILE A 81 -5.08 -3.84 -20.24
CA ILE A 81 -5.27 -4.44 -18.91
C ILE A 81 -3.96 -5.02 -18.38
N LEU A 82 -3.18 -5.72 -19.23
CA LEU A 82 -1.89 -6.25 -18.82
C LEU A 82 -0.91 -5.14 -18.38
N PHE A 83 -0.86 -4.02 -19.11
CA PHE A 83 -0.08 -2.85 -18.69
C PHE A 83 -0.58 -2.25 -17.38
N SER A 84 -1.91 -2.22 -17.18
CA SER A 84 -2.51 -1.75 -15.92
C SER A 84 -2.11 -2.64 -14.73
N ILE A 85 -2.10 -3.96 -14.91
CA ILE A 85 -1.66 -4.92 -13.90
C ILE A 85 -0.17 -4.73 -13.62
N GLU A 86 0.67 -4.67 -14.66
CA GLU A 86 2.12 -4.48 -14.52
C GLU A 86 2.43 -3.18 -13.77
N ALA A 87 1.78 -2.07 -14.12
CA ALA A 87 1.92 -0.80 -13.42
C ALA A 87 1.49 -0.91 -11.95
N GLY A 88 0.36 -1.55 -11.67
CA GLY A 88 -0.11 -1.77 -10.29
C GLY A 88 0.86 -2.60 -9.46
N VAL A 89 1.46 -3.65 -10.04
CA VAL A 89 2.49 -4.47 -9.38
C VAL A 89 3.74 -3.64 -9.12
N LYS A 90 4.24 -2.90 -10.13
CA LYS A 90 5.39 -2.00 -9.95
C LYS A 90 5.14 -0.96 -8.87
N MET A 91 3.95 -0.35 -8.83
CA MET A 91 3.58 0.60 -7.78
C MET A 91 3.57 -0.03 -6.39
N ARG A 92 3.11 -1.27 -6.27
CA ARG A 92 3.15 -2.03 -5.01
C ARG A 92 4.59 -2.33 -4.58
N ASP A 93 5.44 -2.77 -5.50
CA ASP A 93 6.82 -3.14 -5.20
C ASP A 93 7.71 -1.91 -4.94
N THR A 94 7.37 -0.78 -5.54
CA THR A 94 8.03 0.52 -5.31
C THR A 94 7.41 1.34 -4.17
N ALA A 95 6.36 0.83 -3.52
CA ALA A 95 5.78 1.46 -2.34
C ALA A 95 6.82 1.50 -1.21
N SER A 96 7.50 2.63 -1.12
CA SER A 96 8.51 2.92 -0.10
C SER A 96 7.82 3.22 1.23
N CYS A 97 8.57 3.19 2.32
CA CYS A 97 8.11 3.45 3.69
C CYS A 97 7.37 4.80 3.90
N THR A 98 7.34 5.68 2.90
CA THR A 98 6.58 6.94 2.86
C THR A 98 5.15 6.82 2.35
N THR A 99 4.76 5.70 1.71
CA THR A 99 3.38 5.48 1.23
C THR A 99 2.47 4.90 2.32
N GLU A 100 3.07 4.27 3.33
CA GLU A 100 2.41 3.88 4.57
C GLU A 100 2.27 5.09 5.50
N LYS A 101 1.23 5.12 6.35
CA LYS A 101 1.14 6.13 7.41
C LYS A 101 2.42 6.11 8.23
N CYS A 102 3.09 7.26 8.37
CA CYS A 102 4.33 7.36 9.13
C CYS A 102 4.17 6.68 10.49
N LYS A 103 4.98 5.65 10.76
CA LYS A 103 4.99 4.92 12.04
C LYS A 103 5.48 5.79 13.21
N TRP A 104 6.01 6.99 12.92
CA TRP A 104 6.27 8.09 13.86
C TRP A 104 5.01 8.75 14.41
N LEU A 105 3.87 8.04 14.45
CA LEU A 105 2.79 8.41 15.33
C LEU A 105 3.33 8.29 16.76
N MET A 106 3.67 9.44 17.34
CA MET A 106 3.91 9.59 18.77
C MET A 106 2.84 8.80 19.53
N PRO A 107 3.19 8.01 20.56
CA PRO A 107 2.21 7.28 21.35
C PRO A 107 1.09 8.23 21.76
N SER A 108 -0.18 7.85 21.55
CA SER A 108 -1.36 8.72 21.70
C SER A 108 -1.50 9.39 23.08
N HIS A 109 -0.72 8.91 24.06
CA HIS A 109 -0.59 9.49 25.39
C HIS A 109 0.23 10.79 25.44
N VAL A 110 1.16 11.02 24.50
CA VAL A 110 1.99 12.24 24.44
C VAL A 110 1.32 13.26 23.54
N LYS A 111 0.32 13.96 24.07
CA LYS A 111 -0.52 14.89 23.29
C LYS A 111 0.14 16.25 23.00
N LYS A 112 1.24 16.61 23.70
CA LYS A 112 1.95 17.88 23.49
C LYS A 112 3.36 17.81 24.09
N ILE A 113 4.40 17.89 23.26
CA ILE A 113 5.76 18.20 23.73
C ILE A 113 5.90 19.71 23.69
N SER A 114 6.08 20.36 24.83
CA SER A 114 6.40 21.79 24.88
C SER A 114 7.79 22.01 24.32
N ALA A 115 7.94 22.93 23.36
CA ALA A 115 9.25 23.35 22.89
C ALA A 115 10.04 23.95 24.07
N ALA A 116 11.26 23.45 24.28
CA ALA A 116 12.19 23.95 25.27
C ALA A 116 13.54 24.22 24.58
N PRO A 117 14.32 25.22 25.05
CA PRO A 117 15.71 25.38 24.64
C PRO A 117 16.49 24.07 24.78
N VAL A 118 17.40 23.79 23.84
CA VAL A 118 18.18 22.54 23.83
C VAL A 118 18.91 22.29 25.16
N ALA A 119 19.36 23.37 25.82
CA ALA A 119 20.01 23.31 27.13
C ALA A 119 19.11 22.74 28.25
N LEU A 120 17.78 22.76 28.08
CA LEU A 120 16.79 22.27 29.05
C LEU A 120 16.20 20.91 28.67
N ILE A 121 16.66 20.30 27.57
CA ILE A 121 16.19 18.98 27.13
C ILE A 121 17.08 17.90 27.75
N ASP A 122 16.48 16.99 28.51
CA ASP A 122 17.18 15.84 29.08
C ASP A 122 17.34 14.71 28.04
N PHE A 123 18.54 14.61 27.47
CA PHE A 123 18.94 13.58 26.50
C PHE A 123 19.39 12.26 27.15
N SER A 124 19.25 12.10 28.47
CA SER A 124 19.58 10.83 29.11
C SER A 124 18.71 9.69 28.57
N SER A 125 19.34 8.52 28.40
CA SER A 125 18.69 7.34 27.84
C SER A 125 17.53 6.88 28.72
N ALA A 126 16.56 6.17 28.12
CA ALA A 126 15.42 5.62 28.86
C ALA A 126 15.86 4.73 30.04
N LYS A 127 16.96 3.99 29.89
CA LYS A 127 17.55 3.17 30.97
C LYS A 127 18.04 4.04 32.13
N SER A 128 18.71 5.15 31.85
CA SER A 128 19.20 6.07 32.88
C SER A 128 18.06 6.80 33.58
N LYS A 129 17.01 7.20 32.85
CA LYS A 129 15.80 7.81 33.43
C LYS A 129 15.05 6.86 34.35
N LYS A 130 14.91 5.59 33.96
CA LYS A 130 14.30 4.54 34.78
C LYS A 130 15.09 4.33 36.08
N GLN A 131 16.41 4.19 35.99
CA GLN A 131 17.26 4.00 37.17
C GLN A 131 17.14 5.16 38.16
N LYS A 132 17.21 6.41 37.67
CA LYS A 132 17.05 7.61 38.52
C LYS A 132 15.69 7.66 39.22
N LEU A 133 14.62 7.22 38.55
CA LEU A 133 13.29 7.15 39.14
C LEU A 133 13.21 6.08 40.23
N GLU A 134 13.78 4.89 39.97
CA GLU A 134 13.84 3.80 40.93
C GLU A 134 14.66 4.19 42.17
N ASP A 135 15.81 4.84 41.98
CA ASP A 135 16.66 5.35 43.07
C ASP A 135 15.94 6.42 43.91
N ALA A 136 15.20 7.33 43.27
CA ALA A 136 14.44 8.38 43.95
C ALA A 136 13.23 7.84 44.75
N ILE A 137 12.61 6.76 44.27
CA ILE A 137 11.54 6.06 45.00
C ILE A 137 12.12 5.33 46.21
N ALA A 138 13.26 4.65 46.05
CA ALA A 138 13.95 3.95 47.14
C ALA A 138 14.37 4.91 48.29
N GLY A 139 14.88 6.10 47.94
CA GLY A 139 15.34 7.11 48.90
C GLY A 139 14.24 7.79 49.73
N ARG A 140 12.96 7.66 49.38
CA ARG A 140 11.83 8.24 50.15
C ARG A 140 11.35 7.36 51.32
N SER A 141 11.95 6.19 51.53
CA SER A 141 11.43 5.16 52.45
C SER A 141 11.94 5.28 53.90
N THR A 142 12.82 6.23 54.25
CA THR A 142 13.59 6.20 55.52
C THR A 142 13.46 7.39 56.47
N GLU A 143 12.48 8.29 56.33
CA GLU A 143 12.24 9.33 57.34
C GLU A 143 10.86 9.17 58.02
N GLN A 144 10.83 8.44 59.14
CA GLN A 144 9.76 8.56 60.15
C GLN A 144 10.13 9.67 61.15
N PRO A 145 9.22 10.63 61.47
CA PRO A 145 9.47 11.59 62.53
C PRO A 145 9.32 10.91 63.90
N LYS A 146 10.39 10.92 64.71
CA LYS A 146 10.33 10.60 66.14
C LYS A 146 9.59 11.73 66.86
N LEU A 147 8.35 11.48 67.30
CA LEU A 147 7.71 12.31 68.31
C LEU A 147 8.14 11.81 69.70
N GLN A 148 9.00 12.60 70.34
CA GLN A 148 9.54 12.34 71.67
C GLN A 148 8.50 12.80 72.71
N MET A 149 7.97 11.88 73.51
CA MET A 149 7.16 12.22 74.69
C MET A 149 8.07 12.80 75.77
N HIS A 150 7.69 13.93 76.35
CA HIS A 150 8.19 14.42 77.62
C HIS A 150 6.99 14.75 78.51
N THR A 151 7.09 14.17 79.70
CA THR A 151 6.34 14.19 80.96
C THR A 151 5.16 15.14 81.11
#